data_AF-A0A7W0NBZ6-F1
#
_entry.id   AF-A0A7W0NBZ6-F1
#
_cell.length_a   1.000
_cell.length_b   1.000
_cell.length_c   1.000
_cell.angle_alpha   90.00
_cell.angle_beta   90.00
_cell.angle_gamma   90.00
#
_symmetry.space_group_name_H-M   'P 1'
#
loop_
_entity.id
_entity.type
_entity.pdbx_description
1 polymer ?
#
loop_
_entity_poly.entity_id
_entity_poly.type
_entity_poly.pdbx_seq_one_letter_code
_entity_poly.pdbx_strand_id
1 'polypeptide(L)'
;PRRPGPAERAERLAALRLAPPGGEAWRTLRDALAGLPEPEDGREDPAFQFHTGIPGARVYPGHTANPFDRPAKTIKAGDHGNPGGEHILLRDDGSIRYFTVRESARVQSFPDCYHFTGSRTEAMRQIGNAVPVRMGQAIAQSVHDALGRVASTGGVERELAGGRAG
;
A
#
# COMPACT_ATOMS: atom_id res chain seq x y z
N PRO A 1 -2.00 -7.01 -18.94
CA PRO A 1 -3.45 -7.20 -19.18
C PRO A 1 -4.25 -6.03 -18.58
N ARG A 2 -5.14 -5.42 -19.37
CA ARG A 2 -5.92 -4.21 -19.04
C ARG A 2 -6.76 -4.38 -17.76
N ARG A 3 -6.91 -3.29 -16.98
CA ARG A 3 -7.87 -3.24 -15.87
C ARG A 3 -9.30 -3.55 -16.38
N PRO A 4 -10.01 -4.52 -15.80
CA PRO A 4 -11.36 -4.82 -16.23
C PRO A 4 -12.31 -3.67 -15.92
N GLY A 5 -13.17 -3.34 -16.89
CA GLY A 5 -14.18 -2.29 -16.76
C GLY A 5 -15.18 -2.58 -15.64
N PRO A 6 -15.96 -1.57 -15.19
CA PRO A 6 -17.02 -1.79 -14.20
C PRO A 6 -17.99 -2.92 -14.57
N ALA A 7 -18.35 -3.02 -15.85
CA ALA A 7 -19.24 -4.07 -16.36
C ALA A 7 -18.63 -5.48 -16.27
N GLU A 8 -17.39 -5.66 -16.76
CA GLU A 8 -16.68 -6.95 -16.70
C GLU A 8 -16.46 -7.43 -15.25
N ARG A 9 -16.28 -6.49 -14.31
CA ARG A 9 -16.18 -6.81 -12.88
C ARG A 9 -17.53 -7.27 -12.32
N ALA A 10 -18.61 -6.55 -12.63
CA ALA A 10 -19.96 -6.90 -12.19
C ALA A 10 -20.37 -8.29 -12.68
N GLU A 11 -20.05 -8.63 -13.93
CA GLU A 11 -20.32 -9.94 -14.51
C GLU A 11 -19.58 -11.08 -13.79
N ARG A 12 -18.28 -10.90 -13.50
CA ARG A 12 -17.50 -11.87 -12.72
C ARG A 12 -18.01 -12.03 -11.28
N LEU A 13 -18.44 -10.93 -10.66
CA LEU A 13 -18.97 -10.95 -9.29
C LEU A 13 -20.33 -11.66 -9.23
N ALA A 14 -21.19 -11.41 -10.22
CA ALA A 14 -22.46 -12.13 -10.39
C ALA A 14 -22.23 -13.64 -10.57
N ALA A 15 -21.24 -14.04 -11.38
CA ALA A 15 -20.86 -15.44 -11.56
C ALA A 15 -20.36 -16.10 -10.26
N LEU A 16 -19.72 -15.33 -9.37
CA LEU A 16 -19.25 -15.79 -8.05
C LEU A 16 -20.32 -15.71 -6.95
N ARG A 17 -21.54 -15.21 -7.26
CA ARG A 17 -22.61 -14.93 -6.29
C ARG A 17 -22.17 -14.04 -5.11
N LEU A 18 -21.13 -13.25 -5.31
CA LEU A 18 -20.67 -12.27 -4.34
C LEU A 18 -21.40 -10.96 -4.63
N ALA A 19 -21.93 -10.32 -3.59
CA ALA A 19 -22.36 -8.93 -3.73
C ALA A 19 -21.18 -8.12 -4.27
N PRO A 20 -21.39 -7.24 -5.27
CA PRO A 20 -20.32 -6.37 -5.70
C PRO A 20 -19.85 -5.57 -4.48
N PRO A 21 -18.54 -5.51 -4.21
CA PRO A 21 -18.05 -4.80 -3.05
C PRO A 21 -18.56 -3.36 -3.13
N GLY A 22 -19.31 -2.92 -2.13
CA GLY A 22 -19.87 -1.55 -2.06
C GLY A 22 -18.82 -0.47 -1.81
N GLY A 23 -17.53 -0.79 -1.91
CA GLY A 23 -16.41 0.10 -1.68
C GLY A 23 -15.74 0.57 -2.98
N GLU A 24 -14.81 1.50 -2.83
CA GLU A 24 -13.98 1.96 -3.95
C GLU A 24 -13.25 0.79 -4.63
N ALA A 25 -13.01 0.92 -5.92
CA ALA A 25 -12.21 -0.06 -6.63
C ALA A 25 -10.80 -0.14 -6.02
N TRP A 26 -10.22 -1.35 -6.00
CA TRP A 26 -8.84 -1.53 -5.56
C TRP A 26 -7.90 -0.57 -6.31
N ARG A 27 -6.93 -0.03 -5.58
CA ARG A 27 -5.90 0.88 -6.10
C ARG A 27 -4.92 0.08 -6.95
N THR A 28 -4.72 0.51 -8.20
CA THR A 28 -3.72 -0.10 -9.09
C THR A 28 -2.32 0.38 -8.72
N LEU A 29 -1.29 -0.32 -9.20
CA LEU A 29 0.08 0.17 -9.12
C LEU A 29 0.23 1.51 -9.87
N ARG A 30 -0.47 1.70 -10.99
CA ARG A 30 -0.54 3.01 -11.69
C ARG A 30 -1.07 4.11 -10.79
N ASP A 31 -2.16 3.86 -10.08
CA ASP A 31 -2.74 4.81 -9.12
C ASP A 31 -1.81 5.03 -7.92
N ALA A 32 -0.98 4.05 -7.56
CA ALA A 32 0.01 4.16 -6.49
C ALA A 32 1.16 5.10 -6.87
N LEU A 33 1.64 5.01 -8.12
CA LEU A 33 2.81 5.73 -8.60
C LEU A 33 2.48 7.06 -9.28
N ALA A 34 1.20 7.35 -9.54
CA ALA A 34 0.74 8.57 -10.20
C ALA A 34 1.39 9.84 -9.63
N GLY A 35 1.95 10.67 -10.50
CA GLY A 35 2.61 11.92 -10.15
C GLY A 35 4.07 11.81 -9.70
N LEU A 36 4.66 10.61 -9.63
CA LEU A 36 6.13 10.50 -9.64
C LEU A 36 6.65 10.76 -11.06
N PRO A 37 7.83 11.40 -11.20
CA PRO A 37 8.56 11.38 -12.46
C PRO A 37 8.99 9.95 -12.80
N GLU A 38 9.38 9.72 -14.05
CA GLU A 38 10.04 8.45 -14.38
C GLU A 38 11.48 8.47 -13.83
N PRO A 39 11.92 7.42 -13.13
CA PRO A 39 13.21 7.43 -12.48
C PRO A 39 14.37 7.32 -13.48
N GLU A 40 15.43 8.11 -13.24
CA GLU A 40 16.69 8.01 -13.97
C GLU A 40 17.64 7.02 -13.30
N ASP A 41 18.27 6.14 -14.07
CA ASP A 41 19.20 5.15 -13.53
C ASP A 41 20.44 5.82 -12.91
N GLY A 42 20.72 5.48 -11.65
CA GLY A 42 21.89 6.00 -10.92
C GLY A 42 21.80 7.46 -10.50
N ARG A 43 20.73 8.18 -10.83
CA ARG A 43 20.49 9.57 -10.42
C ARG A 43 19.24 9.65 -9.55
N GLU A 44 19.38 10.27 -8.38
CA GLU A 44 18.25 10.55 -7.49
C GLU A 44 17.48 11.78 -7.96
N ASP A 45 16.16 11.67 -7.96
CA ASP A 45 15.28 12.81 -8.18
C ASP A 45 15.37 13.84 -7.03
N PRO A 46 15.51 15.14 -7.32
CA PRO A 46 15.72 16.16 -6.30
C PRO A 46 14.49 16.41 -5.41
N ALA A 47 13.28 16.06 -5.85
CA ALA A 47 12.05 16.23 -5.09
C ALA A 47 11.69 14.99 -4.26
N PHE A 48 12.21 13.81 -4.63
CA PHE A 48 11.79 12.55 -4.04
C PHE A 48 12.97 11.71 -3.54
N GLN A 49 13.17 11.69 -2.22
CA GLN A 49 14.18 10.85 -1.57
C GLN A 49 14.03 9.38 -1.97
N PHE A 50 15.16 8.77 -2.35
CA PHE A 50 15.33 7.41 -2.84
C PHE A 50 14.49 7.07 -4.09
N HIS A 51 14.20 8.08 -4.90
CA HIS A 51 13.68 7.91 -6.25
C HIS A 51 14.82 7.91 -7.26
N THR A 52 15.60 6.82 -7.22
CA THR A 52 16.70 6.54 -8.14
C THR A 52 16.40 5.27 -8.92
N GLY A 53 16.56 5.30 -10.24
CA GLY A 53 16.41 4.14 -11.11
C GLY A 53 17.49 3.08 -10.83
N ILE A 54 17.10 1.82 -10.94
CA ILE A 54 18.01 0.68 -10.82
C ILE A 54 17.98 -0.07 -12.16
N PRO A 55 19.12 -0.16 -12.87
CA PRO A 55 19.18 -0.84 -14.16
C PRO A 55 19.09 -2.36 -14.02
N GLY A 56 18.82 -3.04 -15.14
CA GLY A 56 18.98 -4.49 -15.22
C GLY A 56 17.82 -5.30 -14.64
N ALA A 57 16.59 -4.79 -14.74
CA ALA A 57 15.39 -5.57 -14.42
C ALA A 57 15.30 -6.84 -15.28
N ARG A 58 15.02 -7.98 -14.64
CA ARG A 58 14.92 -9.29 -15.30
C ARG A 58 13.69 -10.06 -14.83
N VAL A 59 12.98 -10.67 -15.77
CA VAL A 59 11.86 -11.59 -15.52
C VAL A 59 12.28 -12.98 -16.00
N TYR A 60 12.04 -14.00 -15.19
CA TYR A 60 12.34 -15.40 -15.50
C TYR A 60 11.31 -16.31 -14.80
N PRO A 61 11.23 -17.61 -15.11
CA PRO A 61 10.21 -18.50 -14.53
C PRO A 61 10.18 -18.43 -13.00
N GLY A 62 9.00 -18.17 -12.42
CA GLY A 62 8.82 -17.94 -10.97
C GLY A 62 9.00 -16.48 -10.51
N HIS A 63 9.60 -15.62 -11.34
CA HIS A 63 9.91 -14.22 -11.03
C HIS A 63 9.20 -13.27 -11.99
N THR A 64 7.87 -13.20 -11.88
CA THR A 64 7.03 -12.38 -12.75
C THR A 64 6.95 -10.93 -12.27
N ALA A 65 6.89 -9.97 -13.18
CA ALA A 65 6.72 -8.55 -12.84
C ALA A 65 5.29 -8.21 -12.35
N ASN A 66 5.09 -6.99 -11.85
CA ASN A 66 3.81 -6.40 -11.52
C ASN A 66 3.19 -5.72 -12.74
N PRO A 67 2.05 -6.19 -13.28
CA PRO A 67 1.34 -5.45 -14.30
C PRO A 67 0.88 -4.09 -13.75
N PHE A 68 1.09 -3.01 -14.50
CA PHE A 68 0.85 -1.65 -14.03
C PHE A 68 -0.61 -1.40 -13.59
N ASP A 69 -1.54 -2.00 -14.31
CA ASP A 69 -2.98 -1.94 -14.09
C ASP A 69 -3.49 -3.04 -13.13
N ARG A 70 -2.65 -3.54 -12.22
CA ARG A 70 -3.02 -4.49 -11.17
C ARG A 70 -2.55 -3.98 -9.81
N PRO A 71 -3.09 -4.50 -8.69
CA PRO A 71 -2.46 -4.26 -7.40
C PRO A 71 -1.02 -4.75 -7.43
N ALA A 72 -0.13 -4.04 -6.73
CA ALA A 72 1.23 -4.52 -6.54
C ALA A 72 1.23 -5.83 -5.73
N LYS A 73 2.22 -6.67 -6.01
CA LYS A 73 2.59 -7.78 -5.14
C LYS A 73 3.14 -7.25 -3.83
N THR A 74 3.17 -8.12 -2.83
CA THR A 74 3.70 -7.80 -1.51
C THR A 74 5.16 -7.33 -1.61
N ILE A 75 5.41 -6.11 -1.14
CA ILE A 75 6.76 -5.57 -0.94
C ILE A 75 7.40 -6.34 0.21
N LYS A 76 8.57 -6.93 -0.02
CA LYS A 76 9.31 -7.66 1.01
C LYS A 76 10.45 -6.81 1.56
N ALA A 77 10.79 -7.02 2.84
CA ALA A 77 12.00 -6.44 3.40
C ALA A 77 13.22 -7.05 2.70
N GLY A 78 14.09 -6.20 2.15
CA GLY A 78 15.30 -6.64 1.47
C GLY A 78 16.29 -7.26 2.46
N ASP A 79 16.73 -8.48 2.18
CA ASP A 79 17.76 -9.21 2.96
C ASP A 79 18.54 -10.16 2.03
N HIS A 80 17.85 -10.90 1.15
CA HIS A 80 18.49 -11.91 0.33
C HIS A 80 18.63 -11.44 -1.12
N GLY A 81 19.87 -11.44 -1.62
CA GLY A 81 20.37 -10.89 -2.88
C GLY A 81 19.77 -11.43 -4.20
N ASN A 82 18.47 -11.69 -4.26
CA ASN A 82 17.77 -11.87 -5.52
C ASN A 82 16.48 -11.01 -5.49
N PRO A 83 16.50 -9.78 -6.04
CA PRO A 83 15.29 -8.98 -6.14
C PRO A 83 14.29 -9.75 -7.00
N GLY A 84 13.27 -10.32 -6.35
CA GLY A 84 12.26 -11.08 -7.05
C GLY A 84 11.40 -10.18 -7.95
N GLY A 85 10.53 -10.82 -8.75
CA GLY A 85 9.65 -10.07 -9.66
C GLY A 85 8.66 -9.13 -8.95
N GLU A 86 8.50 -9.24 -7.62
CA GLU A 86 7.71 -8.32 -6.79
C GLU A 86 8.19 -6.86 -6.82
N HIS A 87 9.45 -6.60 -7.14
CA HIS A 87 9.99 -5.24 -7.25
C HIS A 87 10.08 -4.77 -8.70
N ILE A 88 9.43 -5.45 -9.65
CA ILE A 88 9.51 -5.11 -11.08
C ILE A 88 8.17 -4.55 -11.55
N LEU A 89 8.17 -3.41 -12.21
CA LEU A 89 7.06 -2.87 -12.98
C LEU A 89 7.03 -3.50 -14.37
N LEU A 90 5.86 -3.92 -14.84
CA LEU A 90 5.57 -4.24 -16.25
C LEU A 90 4.58 -3.22 -16.80
N ARG A 91 5.02 -2.43 -17.78
CA ARG A 91 4.20 -1.45 -18.49
C ARG A 91 3.36 -2.11 -19.59
N ASP A 92 2.42 -1.35 -20.14
CA ASP A 92 1.52 -1.82 -21.19
C ASP A 92 2.22 -2.09 -22.53
N ASP A 93 3.33 -1.38 -22.79
CA ASP A 93 4.21 -1.58 -23.95
C ASP A 93 5.12 -2.82 -23.81
N GLY A 94 5.03 -3.54 -22.69
CA GLY A 94 5.86 -4.71 -22.38
C GLY A 94 7.22 -4.37 -21.77
N SER A 95 7.57 -3.09 -21.61
CA SER A 95 8.81 -2.69 -20.95
C SER A 95 8.77 -3.01 -19.45
N ILE A 96 9.95 -3.34 -18.89
CA ILE A 96 10.11 -3.65 -17.48
C ILE A 96 11.18 -2.77 -16.83
N ARG A 97 10.99 -2.44 -15.55
CA ARG A 97 12.01 -1.79 -14.72
C ARG A 97 11.83 -2.15 -13.25
N TYR A 98 12.88 -2.00 -12.44
CA TYR A 98 12.72 -2.11 -10.99
C TYR A 98 11.94 -0.91 -10.45
N PHE A 99 11.28 -1.11 -9.32
CA PHE A 99 10.79 -0.04 -8.48
C PHE A 99 11.97 0.70 -7.85
N THR A 100 11.84 2.01 -7.70
CA THR A 100 12.66 2.73 -6.75
C THR A 100 12.21 2.43 -5.32
N VAL A 101 13.02 2.82 -4.34
CA VAL A 101 12.61 2.72 -2.93
C VAL A 101 11.41 3.61 -2.64
N ARG A 102 11.38 4.83 -3.19
CA ARG A 102 10.23 5.73 -3.09
C ARG A 102 8.94 5.13 -3.66
N GLU A 103 9.01 4.44 -4.79
CA GLU A 103 7.86 3.76 -5.37
C GLU A 103 7.36 2.63 -4.46
N SER A 104 8.28 1.88 -3.86
CA SER A 104 7.96 0.84 -2.88
C SER A 104 7.31 1.43 -1.62
N ALA A 105 7.77 2.61 -1.17
CA ALA A 105 7.14 3.36 -0.07
C ALA A 105 5.70 3.78 -0.41
N ARG A 106 5.44 4.28 -1.62
CA ARG A 106 4.09 4.64 -2.07
C ARG A 106 3.16 3.42 -2.19
N VAL A 107 3.68 2.27 -2.61
CA VAL A 107 2.93 1.01 -2.59
C VAL A 107 2.51 0.64 -1.17
N GLN A 108 3.41 0.82 -0.19
CA GLN A 108 3.11 0.70 1.25
C GLN A 108 2.32 1.90 1.81
N SER A 109 1.83 2.80 0.95
CA SER A 109 1.04 3.99 1.27
C SER A 109 1.70 5.04 2.17
N PHE A 110 3.03 5.04 2.27
CA PHE A 110 3.75 6.14 2.91
C PHE A 110 3.50 7.46 2.17
N PRO A 111 3.31 8.57 2.89
CA PRO A 111 3.27 9.88 2.26
C PRO A 111 4.66 10.28 1.74
N ASP A 112 4.71 11.13 0.72
CA ASP A 112 5.98 11.55 0.11
C ASP A 112 6.86 12.35 1.06
N CYS A 113 6.25 13.05 2.01
CA CYS A 113 6.96 13.77 3.08
C CYS A 113 7.58 12.84 4.13
N TYR A 114 7.29 11.52 4.11
CA TYR A 114 7.94 10.58 5.01
C TYR A 114 9.39 10.38 4.58
N HIS A 115 10.29 10.69 5.52
CA HIS A 115 11.73 10.61 5.35
C HIS A 115 12.26 9.31 5.96
N PHE A 116 12.97 8.53 5.15
CA PHE A 116 13.62 7.30 5.59
C PHE A 116 15.08 7.60 5.94
N THR A 117 15.58 7.03 7.04
CA THR A 117 16.97 7.20 7.47
C THR A 117 17.81 5.99 7.07
N GLY A 118 19.12 6.21 6.92
CA GLY A 118 20.08 5.16 6.57
C GLY A 118 20.26 4.96 5.06
N SER A 119 20.86 3.83 4.70
CA SER A 119 21.11 3.43 3.32
C SER A 119 19.84 3.00 2.58
N ARG A 120 19.94 2.88 1.25
CA ARG A 120 18.88 2.36 0.38
C ARG A 120 18.33 1.00 0.85
N THR A 121 19.23 0.11 1.28
CA THR A 121 18.88 -1.23 1.78
C THR A 121 18.13 -1.15 3.10
N GLU A 122 18.57 -0.30 4.02
CA GLU A 122 17.91 -0.09 5.31
C GLU A 122 16.53 0.55 5.14
N ALA A 123 16.38 1.51 4.24
CA ALA A 123 15.10 2.11 3.88
C ALA A 123 14.14 1.04 3.30
N MET A 124 14.62 0.19 2.39
CA MET A 124 13.81 -0.92 1.86
C MET A 124 13.38 -1.90 2.96
N ARG A 125 14.26 -2.21 3.92
CA ARG A 125 13.94 -3.05 5.08
C ARG A 125 12.86 -2.42 5.95
N GLN A 126 12.95 -1.11 6.22
CA GLN A 126 11.92 -0.36 6.95
C GLN A 126 10.57 -0.43 6.22
N ILE A 127 10.56 -0.20 4.91
CA ILE A 127 9.34 -0.23 4.07
C ILE A 127 8.71 -1.62 4.03
N GLY A 128 9.50 -2.67 3.81
CA GLY A 128 9.00 -4.04 3.69
C GLY A 128 8.52 -4.65 5.00
N ASN A 129 9.05 -4.21 6.14
CA ASN A 129 8.58 -4.64 7.46
C ASN A 129 7.42 -3.80 7.99
N ALA A 130 7.12 -2.65 7.38
CA ALA A 130 6.06 -1.77 7.84
C ALA A 130 4.67 -2.33 7.53
N VAL A 131 3.70 -1.98 8.38
CA VAL A 131 2.28 -2.07 8.04
C VAL A 131 1.95 -0.93 7.08
N PRO A 132 1.17 -1.16 6.00
CA PRO A 132 0.77 -0.08 5.12
C PRO A 132 0.07 1.05 5.88
N VAL A 133 0.50 2.29 5.72
CA VAL A 133 0.03 3.45 6.50
C VAL A 133 -1.49 3.62 6.46
N ARG A 134 -2.13 3.49 5.29
CA ARG A 134 -3.61 3.57 5.17
C ARG A 134 -4.33 2.44 5.90
N MET A 135 -3.73 1.24 5.94
CA MET A 135 -4.27 0.13 6.72
C MET A 135 -4.16 0.43 8.22
N GLY A 136 -3.00 0.91 8.68
CA GLY A 136 -2.80 1.34 10.06
C GLY A 136 -3.80 2.42 10.47
N GLN A 137 -4.05 3.40 9.60
CA GLN A 137 -5.06 4.45 9.82
C GLN A 137 -6.47 3.87 9.98
N ALA A 138 -6.89 2.95 9.11
CA ALA A 138 -8.21 2.33 9.20
C ALA A 138 -8.40 1.55 10.51
N ILE A 139 -7.37 0.80 10.94
CA ILE A 139 -7.38 0.08 12.22
C ILE A 139 -7.47 1.08 13.39
N ALA A 140 -6.64 2.12 13.38
CA ALA A 140 -6.63 3.14 14.43
C ALA A 140 -7.98 3.86 14.55
N GLN A 141 -8.62 4.20 13.42
CA GLN A 141 -9.95 4.80 13.42
C GLN A 141 -11.00 3.89 14.06
N SER A 142 -10.98 2.60 13.71
CA SER A 142 -11.90 1.63 14.32
C SER A 142 -11.72 1.53 15.83
N VAL A 143 -10.48 1.59 16.32
CA VAL A 143 -10.18 1.58 17.76
C VAL A 143 -10.66 2.88 18.42
N HIS A 144 -10.40 4.03 17.80
CA HIS A 144 -10.86 5.34 18.27
C HIS A 144 -12.38 5.37 18.45
N ASP A 145 -13.14 4.94 17.45
CA ASP A 145 -14.60 4.92 17.49
C ASP A 145 -15.13 3.98 18.58
N ALA A 146 -14.47 2.84 18.79
CA ALA A 146 -14.82 1.90 19.85
C ALA A 146 -14.61 2.51 21.24
N LEU A 147 -13.48 3.21 21.45
CA LEU A 147 -13.19 3.90 22.72
C LEU A 147 -14.16 5.05 22.98
N GLY A 148 -14.51 5.83 21.93
CA GLY A 148 -15.48 6.92 22.03
C GLY A 148 -16.86 6.43 22.47
N ARG A 149 -17.32 5.29 21.95
CA ARG A 149 -18.59 4.65 22.37
C ARG A 149 -18.59 4.24 23.84
N VAL A 150 -17.48 3.68 24.34
CA VAL A 150 -17.37 3.28 25.76
C VAL A 150 -17.39 4.50 26.67
N ALA A 151 -16.70 5.58 26.30
CA ALA A 151 -16.68 6.83 27.06
C ALA A 151 -18.08 7.49 27.16
N SER A 152 -18.89 7.41 26.10
CA SER A 152 -20.28 7.91 26.12
C SER A 152 -21.25 7.03 26.92
N THR A 153 -20.97 5.73 27.06
CA THR A 153 -21.85 4.80 27.79
C THR A 153 -21.54 4.74 29.30
N GLY A 154 -20.31 5.06 29.71
CA GLY A 154 -19.89 5.08 31.12
C GLY A 154 -20.38 6.28 31.96
N GLY A 155 -21.20 7.17 31.40
CA GLY A 155 -21.69 8.39 32.05
C GLY A 155 -23.02 8.29 32.79
N VAL A 156 -23.66 7.11 32.87
CA VAL A 156 -25.03 6.97 33.42
C VAL A 156 -25.11 6.16 34.74
N GLU A 157 -24.00 5.69 35.30
CA GLU A 157 -24.00 4.97 36.60
C GLU A 157 -23.31 5.76 37.74
N ARG A 158 -23.73 7.00 37.98
CA ARG A 158 -23.35 7.76 39.19
C ARG A 158 -24.47 8.45 39.94
N GLU A 159 -25.70 7.99 39.79
CA GLU A 159 -26.79 8.43 40.66
C GLU A 159 -27.69 7.24 40.95
N LEU A 160 -27.53 6.64 42.14
CA LEU A 160 -28.53 5.83 42.89
C LEU A 160 -27.95 5.17 44.16
N ALA A 161 -26.68 5.42 44.52
CA ALA A 161 -26.10 4.97 45.80
C ALA A 161 -26.11 6.04 46.93
N GLY A 162 -26.99 7.04 46.84
CA GLY A 162 -27.07 8.17 47.79
C GLY A 162 -28.39 8.29 48.58
N GLY A 163 -29.23 7.25 48.63
CA GLY A 163 -30.56 7.31 49.22
C GLY A 163 -30.75 6.41 50.45
N ARG A 164 -30.05 6.68 51.55
CA ARG A 164 -30.48 6.27 52.90
C ARG A 164 -30.14 7.37 53.93
N ALA A 165 -31.14 8.17 54.29
CA ALA A 165 -31.30 8.78 55.62
C ALA A 165 -32.68 9.42 55.69
N GLY A 166 -33.53 8.94 56.61
CA GLY A 166 -34.90 9.39 56.84
C GLY A 166 -35.74 8.28 57.44
#